data_AF-A0A9E2J0K6-F1
#
_entry.id   AF-A0A9E2J0K6-F1
#
_cell.length_a   1.000
_cell.length_b   1.000
_cell.length_c   1.000
_cell.angle_alpha   90.00
_cell.angle_beta   90.00
_cell.angle_gamma   90.00
#
_symmetry.space_group_name_H-M   'P 1'
#
loop_
_entity.id
_entity.type
_entity.pdbx_description
1 polymer ?
#
loop_
_entity_poly.entity_id
_entity_poly.type
_entity_poly.pdbx_seq_one_letter_code
_entity_poly.pdbx_strand_id
1 'polypeptide(L)'
;MTNMSKKELLDEVKPRYLKADKKEKGRILDEFCLNTGYVRKYAINILQARYDYHWVKREGRKRRKKTYGSATLAVIIKIWEWLEYPCGSRLQPVLLSTAEALERFNEINLNEIIRSDLQKISSKTLDRRLKRERQIRRLNRNRGATRHGSLLKSSIPIRITDWDTSRIGFLEMDTVDHNGGEASGERIYSLDMVEIYSGWSEQIAVMGKGETGVTAAVDSVKSEVPFDIKGLDSDSGGEFINWHMVNYCDRNKIFFTRSRPDRKNDNAYVEQKNYTHIRQWLGYGRYDTIEQLKLINGLYRHELRLFNNFFRPVMKIESKEKINNSICRKKYDTAKTPYRRLLDCPQISEAKKRELQAIYLSLNPAELKRQIDQKIKKIRQWQSKKLNVSTGGVWVRLLDD
;
A
#
# COMPACT_ATOMS: atom_id res chain seq x y z
N MET A 1 34.77 -15.97 -28.29
CA MET A 1 35.59 -16.13 -27.07
C MET A 1 35.31 -15.00 -26.09
N THR A 2 35.00 -15.30 -24.82
CA THR A 2 34.70 -14.27 -23.81
C THR A 2 35.97 -13.55 -23.34
N ASN A 3 35.84 -12.38 -22.70
CA ASN A 3 36.99 -11.66 -22.14
C ASN A 3 37.72 -12.45 -21.04
N MET A 4 37.02 -13.34 -20.32
CA MET A 4 37.62 -14.25 -19.36
C MET A 4 38.45 -15.33 -20.05
N SER A 5 37.90 -15.99 -21.08
CA SER A 5 38.63 -17.01 -21.84
C SER A 5 39.85 -16.45 -22.60
N LYS A 6 39.77 -15.20 -23.08
CA LYS A 6 40.93 -14.50 -23.67
C LYS A 6 42.03 -14.24 -22.65
N LYS A 7 41.67 -14.03 -21.38
CA LYS A 7 42.62 -13.79 -20.29
C LYS A 7 43.30 -15.09 -19.87
N GLU A 8 42.53 -16.16 -19.72
CA GLU A 8 43.08 -17.51 -19.44
C GLU A 8 44.07 -17.95 -20.53
N LEU A 9 43.69 -17.76 -21.80
CA LEU A 9 44.58 -18.04 -22.93
C LEU A 9 45.82 -17.14 -22.94
N LEU A 10 45.70 -15.87 -22.55
CA LEU A 10 46.85 -14.96 -22.42
C LEU A 10 47.81 -15.45 -21.34
N ASP A 11 47.29 -15.86 -20.18
CA ASP A 11 48.09 -16.33 -19.04
C ASP A 11 48.85 -17.62 -19.39
N GLU A 12 48.25 -18.50 -20.20
CA GLU A 12 48.89 -19.74 -20.66
C GLU A 12 49.91 -19.52 -21.79
N VAL A 13 49.59 -18.65 -22.75
CA VAL A 13 50.43 -18.41 -23.94
C VAL A 13 51.62 -17.51 -23.62
N LYS A 14 51.50 -16.57 -22.67
CA LYS A 14 52.56 -15.60 -22.36
C LYS A 14 53.88 -16.23 -21.91
N PRO A 15 53.92 -17.21 -20.98
CA PRO A 15 55.17 -17.89 -20.62
C PRO A 15 55.83 -18.60 -21.80
N ARG A 16 55.03 -19.22 -22.69
CA ARG A 16 55.52 -19.90 -23.90
C ARG A 16 56.09 -18.91 -24.90
N TYR A 17 55.38 -17.81 -25.14
CA TYR A 17 55.83 -16.72 -26.01
C TYR A 17 57.15 -16.10 -25.53
N LEU A 18 57.34 -15.93 -24.21
CA LEU A 18 58.58 -15.36 -23.68
C LEU A 18 59.81 -16.26 -23.87
N LYS A 19 59.62 -17.60 -23.82
CA LYS A 19 60.69 -18.60 -23.96
C LYS A 19 60.99 -19.01 -25.42
N ALA A 20 60.07 -18.76 -26.34
CA ALA A 20 60.16 -19.16 -27.73
C ALA A 20 61.23 -18.40 -28.54
N ASP A 21 61.75 -19.07 -29.58
CA ASP A 21 62.64 -18.45 -30.57
C ASP A 21 61.88 -17.49 -31.53
N LYS A 22 62.59 -16.82 -32.45
CA LYS A 22 61.96 -15.83 -33.36
C LYS A 22 60.91 -16.46 -34.28
N LYS A 23 61.12 -17.70 -34.75
CA LYS A 23 60.23 -18.39 -35.69
C LYS A 23 59.00 -18.93 -34.97
N GLU A 24 59.20 -19.48 -33.77
CA GLU A 24 58.15 -19.94 -32.87
C GLU A 24 57.28 -18.79 -32.35
N LYS A 25 57.88 -17.65 -31.98
CA LYS A 25 57.12 -16.43 -31.61
C LYS A 25 56.17 -15.99 -32.71
N GLY A 26 56.60 -16.09 -33.97
CA GLY A 26 55.75 -15.81 -35.13
C GLY A 26 54.51 -16.69 -35.16
N ARG A 27 54.70 -18.00 -35.02
CA ARG A 27 53.60 -19.00 -35.00
C ARG A 27 52.66 -18.80 -33.82
N ILE A 28 53.20 -18.59 -32.62
CA ILE A 28 52.41 -18.34 -31.41
C ILE A 28 51.56 -17.07 -31.57
N LEU A 29 52.11 -16.02 -32.18
CA LEU A 29 51.35 -14.80 -32.45
C LEU A 29 50.24 -15.02 -33.48
N ASP A 30 50.49 -15.79 -34.54
CA ASP A 30 49.48 -16.11 -35.56
C ASP A 30 48.31 -16.86 -34.92
N GLU A 31 48.60 -17.93 -34.18
CA GLU A 31 47.60 -18.74 -33.48
C GLU A 31 46.83 -17.92 -32.43
N PHE A 32 47.54 -17.12 -31.62
CA PHE A 32 46.92 -16.29 -30.59
C PHE A 32 46.01 -15.21 -31.19
N CYS A 33 46.40 -14.58 -32.31
CA CYS A 33 45.56 -13.61 -33.01
C CYS A 33 44.34 -14.27 -33.65
N LEU A 34 44.48 -15.47 -34.24
CA LEU A 34 43.37 -16.25 -34.80
C LEU A 34 42.34 -16.60 -33.72
N ASN A 35 42.80 -17.05 -32.55
CA ASN A 35 41.94 -17.48 -31.46
C ASN A 35 41.24 -16.30 -30.74
N THR A 36 41.95 -15.18 -30.53
CA THR A 36 41.43 -14.03 -29.76
C THR A 36 40.78 -12.95 -30.61
N GLY A 37 41.04 -12.92 -31.92
CA GLY A 37 40.69 -11.82 -32.81
C GLY A 37 41.49 -10.54 -32.57
N TYR A 38 42.59 -10.59 -31.82
CA TYR A 38 43.43 -9.42 -31.56
C TYR A 38 44.32 -9.07 -32.74
N VAL A 39 44.51 -7.76 -32.95
CA VAL A 39 45.46 -7.26 -33.94
C VAL A 39 46.88 -7.58 -33.48
N ARG A 40 47.73 -8.05 -34.40
CA ARG A 40 49.09 -8.51 -34.12
C ARG A 40 49.91 -7.55 -33.26
N LYS A 41 49.83 -6.24 -33.54
CA LYS A 41 50.55 -5.20 -32.77
C LYS A 41 50.08 -5.14 -31.31
N TYR A 42 48.79 -5.34 -31.06
CA TYR A 42 48.22 -5.40 -29.71
C TYR A 42 48.61 -6.69 -29.00
N ALA A 43 48.55 -7.85 -29.69
CA ALA A 43 49.00 -9.14 -29.16
C ALA A 43 50.48 -9.10 -28.72
N ILE A 44 51.36 -8.51 -29.53
CA ILE A 44 52.77 -8.29 -29.18
C ILE A 44 52.90 -7.47 -27.88
N ASN A 45 52.13 -6.39 -27.72
CA ASN A 45 52.23 -5.53 -26.54
C ASN A 45 51.81 -6.26 -25.25
N ILE A 46 50.72 -7.02 -25.28
CA ILE A 46 50.20 -7.69 -24.08
C ILE A 46 50.98 -8.95 -23.69
N LEU A 47 51.64 -9.61 -24.64
CA LEU A 47 52.51 -10.77 -24.41
C LEU A 47 53.94 -10.39 -23.97
N GLN A 48 54.30 -9.09 -23.96
CA GLN A 48 55.58 -8.64 -23.43
C GLN A 48 55.67 -8.82 -21.91
N ALA A 49 56.87 -9.11 -21.39
CA ALA A 49 57.12 -9.31 -19.97
C ALA A 49 56.69 -8.09 -19.11
N ARG A 50 56.88 -6.88 -19.64
CA ARG A 50 56.57 -5.61 -18.95
C ARG A 50 55.08 -5.28 -18.84
N TYR A 51 54.22 -5.93 -19.62
CA TYR A 51 52.80 -5.60 -19.64
C TYR A 51 52.07 -6.37 -18.55
N ASP A 52 51.51 -5.69 -17.55
CA ASP A 52 50.67 -6.31 -16.54
C ASP A 52 49.19 -6.07 -16.86
N TYR A 53 48.48 -7.15 -17.21
CA TYR A 53 47.06 -7.09 -17.57
C TYR A 53 46.16 -6.94 -16.31
N HIS A 54 46.67 -7.19 -15.11
CA HIS A 54 45.91 -7.09 -13.86
C HIS A 54 45.89 -5.66 -13.28
N TRP A 55 46.73 -4.76 -13.78
CA TRP A 55 46.85 -3.42 -13.26
C TRP A 55 46.08 -2.38 -14.11
N VAL A 56 44.97 -1.88 -13.57
CA VAL A 56 44.20 -0.78 -14.17
C VAL A 56 44.51 0.53 -13.43
N LYS A 57 45.20 1.46 -14.09
CA LYS A 57 45.44 2.82 -13.57
C LYS A 57 44.11 3.58 -13.50
N ARG A 58 43.50 3.67 -12.31
CA ARG A 58 42.32 4.52 -12.09
C ARG A 58 42.73 5.98 -12.05
N GLU A 59 42.65 6.69 -13.17
CA GLU A 59 42.72 8.14 -13.17
C GLU A 59 41.43 8.72 -12.54
N GLY A 60 41.45 8.89 -11.22
CA GLY A 60 40.36 9.56 -10.51
C GLY A 60 40.36 11.07 -10.76
N ARG A 61 39.20 11.64 -11.11
CA ARG A 61 38.99 13.10 -11.19
C ARG A 61 39.52 13.81 -9.93
N LYS A 62 40.33 14.87 -10.10
CA LYS A 62 40.80 15.75 -9.02
C LYS A 62 39.63 16.18 -8.12
N ARG A 63 39.79 16.05 -6.80
CA ARG A 63 38.80 16.53 -5.81
C ARG A 63 38.64 18.05 -5.97
N ARG A 64 37.41 18.53 -6.21
CA ARG A 64 37.12 19.98 -6.31
C ARG A 64 37.42 20.69 -4.98
N LYS A 65 38.02 21.89 -5.05
CA LYS A 65 38.26 22.76 -3.90
C LYS A 65 36.94 23.12 -3.19
N LYS A 66 36.96 23.24 -1.86
CA LYS A 66 35.78 23.63 -1.06
C LYS A 66 35.57 25.14 -1.19
N THR A 67 34.53 25.55 -1.93
CA THR A 67 34.23 26.97 -2.19
C THR A 67 33.65 27.70 -0.98
N TYR A 68 32.70 27.09 -0.27
CA TYR A 68 32.02 27.68 0.88
C TYR A 68 32.74 27.37 2.20
N GLY A 69 32.97 28.41 2.99
CA GLY A 69 33.63 28.38 4.30
C GLY A 69 32.76 27.82 5.44
N SER A 70 33.36 27.70 6.63
CA SER A 70 32.67 27.20 7.83
C SER A 70 31.60 28.16 8.35
N ALA A 71 31.85 29.46 8.31
CA ALA A 71 30.89 30.48 8.75
C ALA A 71 29.58 30.43 7.94
N THR A 72 29.68 30.38 6.61
CA THR A 72 28.53 30.20 5.72
C THR A 72 27.75 28.91 6.04
N LEU A 73 28.46 27.80 6.29
CA LEU A 73 27.79 26.54 6.62
C LEU A 73 27.08 26.57 7.97
N ALA A 74 27.62 27.26 8.97
CA ALA A 74 26.96 27.42 10.27
C ALA A 74 25.60 28.11 10.11
N VAL A 75 25.55 29.20 9.33
CA VAL A 75 24.30 29.90 9.01
C VAL A 75 23.32 29.00 8.26
N ILE A 76 23.79 28.28 7.25
CA ILE A 76 22.96 27.32 6.50
C ILE A 76 22.37 26.24 7.41
N ILE A 77 23.17 25.69 8.33
CA ILE A 77 22.71 24.65 9.27
C ILE A 77 21.63 25.20 10.19
N LYS A 78 21.81 26.41 10.74
CA LYS A 78 20.82 27.04 11.62
C LYS A 78 19.49 27.29 10.89
N ILE A 79 19.54 27.83 9.67
CA ILE A 79 18.34 28.02 8.84
C ILE A 79 17.69 26.67 8.50
N TRP A 80 18.49 25.67 8.15
CA TRP A 80 18.01 24.33 7.82
C TRP A 80 17.32 23.64 9.01
N GLU A 81 17.80 23.86 10.24
CA GLU A 81 17.17 23.40 11.47
C GLU A 81 15.82 24.10 11.71
N TRP A 82 15.78 25.43 11.62
CA TRP A 82 14.57 26.23 11.85
C TRP A 82 13.45 25.93 10.84
N LEU A 83 13.81 25.54 9.62
CA LEU A 83 12.86 25.18 8.57
C LEU A 83 12.47 23.69 8.58
N GLU A 84 12.80 22.95 9.65
CA GLU A 84 12.47 21.53 9.79
C GLU A 84 13.14 20.64 8.71
N TYR A 85 14.41 20.91 8.45
CA TYR A 85 15.32 20.05 7.67
C TYR A 85 14.96 19.79 6.19
N PRO A 86 14.55 20.79 5.39
CA PRO A 86 14.15 20.59 3.99
C PRO A 86 15.30 20.04 3.13
N CYS A 87 14.98 19.45 1.97
CA CYS A 87 15.99 19.07 0.97
C CYS A 87 16.59 20.32 0.30
N GLY A 88 17.79 20.22 -0.27
CA GLY A 88 18.51 21.34 -0.87
C GLY A 88 17.70 22.09 -1.94
N SER A 89 16.83 21.39 -2.69
CA SER A 89 15.95 22.00 -3.68
C SER A 89 14.84 22.87 -3.07
N ARG A 90 14.39 22.55 -1.86
CA ARG A 90 13.40 23.36 -1.12
C ARG A 90 14.06 24.46 -0.30
N LEU A 91 15.28 24.19 0.20
CA LEU A 91 16.04 25.15 1.00
C LEU A 91 16.59 26.28 0.14
N GLN A 92 17.19 25.98 -1.02
CA GLN A 92 17.93 26.98 -1.81
C GLN A 92 17.09 28.21 -2.21
N PRO A 93 15.83 28.10 -2.67
CA PRO A 93 15.06 29.27 -3.10
C PRO A 93 14.72 30.24 -1.96
N VAL A 94 14.61 29.75 -0.72
CA VAL A 94 14.20 30.54 0.44
C VAL A 94 15.37 30.89 1.36
N LEU A 95 16.57 30.33 1.11
CA LEU A 95 17.71 30.39 2.02
C LEU A 95 18.13 31.82 2.34
N LEU A 96 18.28 32.68 1.33
CA LEU A 96 18.70 34.07 1.55
C LEU A 96 17.59 34.89 2.24
N SER A 97 16.34 34.79 1.75
CA SER A 97 15.21 35.53 2.33
C SER A 97 14.95 35.15 3.79
N THR A 98 15.12 33.87 4.15
CA THR A 98 15.01 33.43 5.54
C THR A 98 16.18 33.92 6.38
N ALA A 99 17.40 33.95 5.83
CA ALA A 99 18.55 34.52 6.52
C ALA A 99 18.32 36.00 6.87
N GLU A 100 17.87 36.80 5.90
CA GLU A 100 17.58 38.22 6.10
C GLU A 100 16.43 38.44 7.08
N ALA A 101 15.43 37.57 7.08
CA ALA A 101 14.37 37.61 8.09
C ALA A 101 14.90 37.36 9.50
N LEU A 102 15.76 36.36 9.69
CA LEU A 102 16.37 36.04 10.98
C LEU A 102 17.32 37.16 11.46
N GLU A 103 18.04 37.80 10.55
CA GLU A 103 18.90 38.94 10.88
C GLU A 103 18.10 40.15 11.39
N ARG A 104 16.92 40.43 10.82
CA ARG A 104 16.03 41.52 11.33
C ARG A 104 15.61 41.32 12.78
N PHE A 105 15.56 40.08 13.25
CA PHE A 105 15.24 39.72 14.63
C PHE A 105 16.49 39.44 15.48
N ASN A 106 17.69 39.82 15.01
CA ASN A 106 18.97 39.60 15.68
C ASN A 106 19.30 38.13 15.99
N GLU A 107 18.70 37.19 15.26
CA GLU A 107 18.94 35.74 15.46
C GLU A 107 20.23 35.25 14.79
N ILE A 108 20.67 35.94 13.73
CA ILE A 108 21.92 35.67 13.01
C ILE A 108 22.58 36.97 12.55
N ASN A 109 23.89 36.92 12.30
CA ASN A 109 24.64 38.05 11.73
C ASN A 109 25.14 37.67 10.32
N LEU A 110 24.82 38.48 9.31
CA LEU A 110 25.22 38.25 7.93
C LEU A 110 26.22 39.31 7.47
N ASN A 111 27.45 38.88 7.16
CA ASN A 111 28.38 39.70 6.40
C ASN A 111 28.12 39.55 4.87
N GLU A 112 28.70 40.44 4.08
CA GLU A 112 28.52 40.45 2.62
C GLU A 112 28.96 39.15 1.95
N ILE A 113 30.01 38.50 2.48
CA ILE A 113 30.53 37.23 1.96
C ILE A 113 29.49 36.12 2.15
N ILE A 114 28.88 36.03 3.34
CA ILE A 114 27.85 35.04 3.64
C ILE A 114 26.62 35.30 2.76
N ARG A 115 26.17 36.56 2.60
CA ARG A 115 25.03 36.88 1.72
C ARG A 115 25.27 36.41 0.29
N SER A 116 26.44 36.76 -0.28
CA SER A 116 26.84 36.31 -1.63
C SER A 116 26.89 34.78 -1.72
N ASP A 117 27.40 34.10 -0.70
CA ASP A 117 27.48 32.64 -0.67
C ASP A 117 26.10 31.98 -0.61
N LEU A 118 25.18 32.49 0.24
CA LEU A 118 23.81 31.98 0.37
C LEU A 118 23.02 32.17 -0.92
N GLN A 119 23.26 33.26 -1.65
CA GLN A 119 22.66 33.51 -2.96
C GLN A 119 23.18 32.55 -4.04
N LYS A 120 24.48 32.26 -4.04
CA LYS A 120 25.16 31.47 -5.09
C LYS A 120 25.11 29.96 -4.88
N ILE A 121 24.90 29.48 -3.65
CA ILE A 121 24.98 28.05 -3.35
C ILE A 121 23.86 27.25 -4.04
N SER A 122 24.26 26.20 -4.77
CA SER A 122 23.30 25.32 -5.46
C SER A 122 22.66 24.30 -4.51
N SER A 123 21.42 23.91 -4.82
CA SER A 123 20.68 22.83 -4.13
C SER A 123 21.51 21.54 -3.96
N LYS A 124 22.17 21.09 -5.03
CA LYS A 124 23.06 19.91 -4.99
C LYS A 124 24.25 20.08 -4.05
N THR A 125 24.77 21.30 -3.91
CA THR A 125 25.87 21.58 -2.98
C THR A 125 25.37 21.61 -1.53
N LEU A 126 24.20 22.17 -1.26
CA LEU A 126 23.54 22.10 0.04
C LEU A 126 23.35 20.66 0.49
N ASP A 127 22.77 19.80 -0.36
CA ASP A 127 22.55 18.38 -0.03
C ASP A 127 23.86 17.65 0.31
N ARG A 128 24.91 17.91 -0.47
CA ARG A 128 26.23 17.31 -0.22
C ARG A 128 26.86 17.81 1.08
N ARG A 129 26.74 19.10 1.39
CA ARG A 129 27.34 19.72 2.60
C ARG A 129 26.59 19.34 3.86
N LEU A 130 25.26 19.26 3.80
CA LEU A 130 24.39 18.87 4.92
C LEU A 130 24.34 17.35 5.15
N LYS A 131 24.90 16.54 4.25
CA LYS A 131 24.91 15.07 4.36
C LYS A 131 25.46 14.58 5.70
N ARG A 132 26.57 15.15 6.17
CA ARG A 132 27.19 14.80 7.45
C ARG A 132 26.26 15.14 8.61
N GLU A 133 25.66 16.32 8.60
CA GLU A 133 24.73 16.78 9.64
C GLU A 133 23.47 15.90 9.71
N ARG A 134 22.93 15.47 8.56
CA ARG A 134 21.81 14.50 8.47
C ARG A 134 22.16 13.15 9.11
N GLN A 135 23.39 12.68 8.94
CA GLN A 135 23.87 11.41 9.52
C GLN A 135 24.01 11.53 11.04
N ILE A 136 24.64 12.61 11.53
CA ILE A 136 24.86 12.86 12.96
C ILE A 136 23.52 12.99 13.70
N ARG A 137 22.60 13.81 13.17
CA ARG A 137 21.26 14.04 13.78
C ARG A 137 20.29 12.87 13.60
N ARG A 138 20.71 11.78 12.96
CA ARG A 138 19.88 10.59 12.71
C ARG A 138 18.52 10.93 12.06
N LEU A 139 18.43 11.99 11.25
CA LEU A 139 17.16 12.43 10.62
C LEU A 139 16.56 11.37 9.67
N ASN A 140 17.35 10.38 9.27
CA ASN A 140 16.88 9.23 8.50
C ASN A 140 16.27 8.11 9.36
N ARG A 141 16.39 8.16 10.69
CA ARG A 141 15.87 7.14 11.63
C ARG A 141 14.47 7.44 12.16
N ASN A 142 14.01 8.69 12.11
CA ASN A 142 12.68 9.10 12.56
C ASN A 142 11.64 9.17 11.43
N ARG A 143 11.85 8.45 10.32
CA ARG A 143 10.75 8.17 9.41
C ARG A 143 9.89 7.11 10.09
N GLY A 144 8.81 7.55 10.73
CA GLY A 144 7.74 6.67 11.20
C GLY A 144 7.28 5.72 10.10
N ALA A 145 6.49 4.71 10.48
CA ALA A 145 6.07 3.57 9.67
C ALA A 145 5.31 3.87 8.35
N THR A 146 5.34 5.09 7.84
CA THR A 146 4.79 5.47 6.54
C THR A 146 5.91 5.52 5.50
N ARG A 147 6.25 4.35 4.93
CA ARG A 147 7.04 4.28 3.70
C ARG A 147 6.24 4.91 2.55
N HIS A 148 6.91 5.62 1.63
CA HIS A 148 6.32 5.93 0.32
C HIS A 148 5.80 4.62 -0.30
N GLY A 149 4.58 4.66 -0.84
CA GLY A 149 3.87 3.47 -1.31
C GLY A 149 4.78 2.56 -2.15
N SER A 150 4.68 1.25 -1.92
CA SER A 150 5.34 0.24 -2.74
C SER A 150 5.07 0.53 -4.22
N LEU A 151 5.98 0.14 -5.12
CA LEU A 151 5.77 0.19 -6.58
C LEU A 151 4.40 -0.39 -6.99
N LEU A 152 3.88 -1.32 -6.19
CA LEU A 152 2.55 -1.89 -6.30
C LEU A 152 1.42 -0.86 -6.13
N LYS A 153 1.54 0.08 -5.19
CA LYS A 153 0.54 1.15 -5.00
C LYS A 153 0.43 2.04 -6.25
N SER A 154 1.53 2.23 -7.00
CA SER A 154 1.51 2.94 -8.29
C SER A 154 1.00 2.09 -9.45
N SER A 155 1.03 0.76 -9.37
CA SER A 155 0.51 -0.11 -10.44
C SER A 155 -1.00 -0.35 -10.34
N ILE A 156 -1.59 -0.22 -9.15
CA ILE A 156 -3.05 -0.32 -8.97
C ILE A 156 -3.69 1.03 -9.35
N PRO A 157 -4.59 1.06 -10.36
CA PRO A 157 -5.26 2.27 -10.79
C PRO A 157 -6.06 2.93 -9.67
N ILE A 158 -6.02 4.26 -9.63
CA ILE A 158 -6.86 5.05 -8.74
C ILE A 158 -8.20 5.30 -9.43
N ARG A 159 -9.33 5.03 -8.76
CA ARG A 159 -10.65 5.40 -9.28
C ARG A 159 -10.82 6.92 -9.20
N ILE A 160 -10.89 7.58 -10.36
CA ILE A 160 -11.07 9.03 -10.46
C ILE A 160 -12.52 9.39 -10.81
N THR A 161 -13.23 8.47 -11.47
CA THR A 161 -14.61 8.62 -11.92
C THR A 161 -15.60 8.02 -10.94
N ASP A 162 -16.83 8.50 -10.96
CA ASP A 162 -17.93 7.87 -10.25
C ASP A 162 -18.22 6.48 -10.83
N TRP A 163 -18.83 5.62 -10.03
CA TRP A 163 -19.27 4.31 -10.48
C TRP A 163 -20.38 4.42 -11.52
N ASP A 164 -20.31 3.54 -12.52
CA ASP A 164 -21.47 3.25 -13.34
C ASP A 164 -22.46 2.40 -12.53
N THR A 165 -23.42 3.07 -11.89
CA THR A 165 -24.45 2.44 -11.04
C THR A 165 -25.47 1.63 -11.82
N SER A 166 -25.36 1.53 -13.16
CA SER A 166 -26.22 0.71 -14.02
C SER A 166 -25.67 -0.70 -14.25
N ARG A 167 -24.39 -0.96 -13.95
CA ARG A 167 -23.73 -2.24 -14.23
C ARG A 167 -23.57 -3.07 -12.96
N ILE A 168 -23.99 -4.33 -13.05
CA ILE A 168 -23.81 -5.29 -11.96
C ILE A 168 -22.41 -5.89 -11.95
N GLY A 169 -21.91 -6.20 -10.75
CA GLY A 169 -20.68 -6.97 -10.53
C GLY A 169 -19.48 -6.12 -10.14
N PHE A 170 -19.69 -4.83 -9.83
CA PHE A 170 -18.68 -3.98 -9.24
C PHE A 170 -18.94 -3.87 -7.74
N LEU A 171 -17.91 -4.08 -6.92
CA LEU A 171 -18.02 -4.08 -5.47
C LEU A 171 -17.02 -3.14 -4.84
N GLU A 172 -17.46 -2.44 -3.80
CA GLU A 172 -16.56 -1.80 -2.83
C GLU A 172 -16.28 -2.77 -1.69
N MET A 173 -15.05 -2.78 -1.20
CA MET A 173 -14.63 -3.59 -0.07
C MET A 173 -13.84 -2.80 0.96
N ASP A 174 -14.06 -3.13 2.23
CA ASP A 174 -13.39 -2.50 3.37
C ASP A 174 -13.26 -3.49 4.54
N THR A 175 -12.34 -3.22 5.46
CA THR A 175 -12.21 -3.99 6.70
C THR A 175 -12.63 -3.20 7.94
N VAL A 176 -13.45 -3.83 8.77
CA VAL A 176 -13.86 -3.30 10.07
C VAL A 176 -13.08 -3.99 11.18
N ASP A 177 -12.31 -3.19 11.93
CA ASP A 177 -11.51 -3.66 13.08
C ASP A 177 -12.38 -3.88 14.34
N HIS A 178 -12.27 -5.08 14.93
CA HIS A 178 -12.89 -5.45 16.20
C HIS A 178 -11.88 -5.43 17.34
N ASN A 179 -11.38 -4.24 17.65
CA ASN A 179 -10.30 -4.04 18.63
C ASN A 179 -10.77 -3.71 20.06
N GLY A 180 -12.04 -3.33 20.27
CA GLY A 180 -12.51 -2.93 21.61
C GLY A 180 -11.77 -1.74 22.22
N GLY A 181 -11.06 -0.93 21.42
CA GLY A 181 -10.20 0.15 21.89
C GLY A 181 -8.73 -0.25 22.12
N GLU A 182 -8.37 -1.52 21.97
CA GLU A 182 -7.00 -2.01 22.15
C GLU A 182 -6.39 -2.47 20.82
N ALA A 183 -5.43 -1.70 20.30
CA ALA A 183 -4.80 -1.97 19.01
C ALA A 183 -3.67 -3.02 19.06
N SER A 184 -3.34 -3.59 20.22
CA SER A 184 -2.32 -4.63 20.38
C SER A 184 -2.87 -6.03 20.05
N GLY A 185 -1.97 -6.95 19.68
CA GLY A 185 -2.27 -8.37 19.48
C GLY A 185 -3.06 -8.71 18.21
N GLU A 186 -3.11 -10.00 17.91
CA GLU A 186 -3.97 -10.53 16.85
C GLU A 186 -5.45 -10.40 17.26
N ARG A 187 -6.29 -10.11 16.26
CA ARG A 187 -7.73 -9.91 16.44
C ARG A 187 -8.46 -10.10 15.12
N ILE A 188 -9.77 -10.17 15.21
CA ILE A 188 -10.67 -10.40 14.09
C ILE A 188 -10.95 -9.08 13.36
N TYR A 189 -10.95 -9.15 12.04
CA TYR A 189 -11.44 -8.12 11.15
C TYR A 189 -12.66 -8.66 10.40
N SER A 190 -13.65 -7.82 10.12
CA SER A 190 -14.73 -8.17 9.18
C SER A 190 -14.48 -7.48 7.85
N LEU A 191 -14.28 -8.26 6.80
CA LEU A 191 -14.31 -7.80 5.42
C LEU A 191 -15.79 -7.60 5.04
N ASP A 192 -16.15 -6.39 4.64
CA ASP A 192 -17.45 -6.06 4.05
C ASP A 192 -17.26 -5.87 2.55
N MET A 193 -18.11 -6.50 1.74
CA MET A 193 -18.10 -6.37 0.28
C MET A 193 -19.49 -6.00 -0.20
N VAL A 194 -19.62 -4.88 -0.90
CA VAL A 194 -20.91 -4.28 -1.26
C VAL A 194 -20.99 -4.03 -2.76
N GLU A 195 -21.96 -4.66 -3.41
CA GLU A 195 -22.23 -4.51 -4.84
C GLU A 195 -23.02 -3.24 -5.13
N ILE A 196 -22.55 -2.46 -6.11
CA ILE A 196 -22.96 -1.06 -6.30
C ILE A 196 -24.30 -0.93 -7.00
N TYR A 197 -24.69 -1.84 -7.90
CA TYR A 197 -25.97 -1.78 -8.63
C TYR A 197 -27.17 -2.18 -7.77
N SER A 198 -27.04 -3.21 -6.95
CA SER A 198 -28.09 -3.82 -6.14
C SER A 198 -28.01 -3.44 -4.67
N GLY A 199 -26.82 -3.09 -4.16
CA GLY A 199 -26.59 -2.93 -2.73
C GLY A 199 -26.51 -4.26 -1.98
N TRP A 200 -26.33 -5.37 -2.72
CA TRP A 200 -26.06 -6.70 -2.16
C TRP A 200 -24.76 -6.65 -1.37
N SER A 201 -24.75 -7.19 -0.16
CA SER A 201 -23.58 -7.14 0.70
C SER A 201 -23.25 -8.52 1.27
N GLU A 202 -21.98 -8.85 1.30
CA GLU A 202 -21.45 -10.07 1.92
C GLU A 202 -20.39 -9.69 2.95
N GLN A 203 -20.52 -10.24 4.15
CA GLN A 203 -19.58 -10.04 5.25
C GLN A 203 -18.86 -11.34 5.58
N ILE A 204 -17.56 -11.24 5.84
CA ILE A 204 -16.75 -12.39 6.26
C ILE A 204 -15.70 -11.94 7.28
N ALA A 205 -15.64 -12.67 8.39
CA ALA A 205 -14.65 -12.42 9.42
C ALA A 205 -13.35 -13.18 9.10
N VAL A 206 -12.22 -12.51 9.27
CA VAL A 206 -10.87 -13.03 9.09
C VAL A 206 -10.04 -12.81 10.35
N MET A 207 -9.18 -13.76 10.69
CA MET A 207 -8.24 -13.59 11.79
C MET A 207 -7.03 -12.79 11.32
N GLY A 208 -6.70 -11.75 12.07
CA GLY A 208 -5.63 -10.83 11.71
C GLY A 208 -5.93 -10.05 10.43
N LYS A 209 -4.95 -9.21 10.05
CA LYS A 209 -5.01 -8.37 8.85
C LYS A 209 -4.12 -8.94 7.72
N GLY A 210 -4.01 -10.27 7.67
CA GLY A 210 -3.13 -10.98 6.75
C GLY A 210 -3.63 -10.94 5.31
N GLU A 211 -2.74 -10.61 4.37
CA GLU A 211 -3.03 -10.47 2.94
C GLU A 211 -3.63 -11.74 2.31
N THR A 212 -3.15 -12.90 2.71
CA THR A 212 -3.65 -14.22 2.27
C THR A 212 -5.06 -14.50 2.78
N GLY A 213 -5.34 -14.13 4.03
CA GLY A 213 -6.66 -14.30 4.65
C GLY A 213 -7.73 -13.47 3.95
N VAL A 214 -7.42 -12.22 3.62
CA VAL A 214 -8.34 -11.34 2.87
C VAL A 214 -8.57 -11.86 1.45
N THR A 215 -7.53 -12.33 0.76
CA THR A 215 -7.67 -12.90 -0.60
C THR A 215 -8.55 -14.15 -0.59
N ALA A 216 -8.36 -15.06 0.37
CA ALA A 216 -9.20 -16.24 0.52
C ALA A 216 -10.65 -15.89 0.87
N ALA A 217 -10.84 -14.83 1.66
CA ALA A 217 -12.17 -14.32 1.99
C ALA A 217 -12.90 -13.76 0.77
N VAL A 218 -12.22 -12.97 -0.08
CA VAL A 218 -12.75 -12.50 -1.37
C VAL A 218 -13.14 -13.67 -2.27
N ASP A 219 -12.30 -14.71 -2.35
CA ASP A 219 -12.60 -15.90 -3.15
C ASP A 219 -13.83 -16.68 -2.64
N SER A 220 -13.98 -16.78 -1.32
CA SER A 220 -15.18 -17.36 -0.73
C SER A 220 -16.43 -16.54 -1.05
N VAL A 221 -16.35 -15.21 -1.05
CA VAL A 221 -17.50 -14.36 -1.43
C VAL A 221 -17.82 -14.52 -2.90
N LYS A 222 -16.80 -14.55 -3.77
CA LYS A 222 -16.96 -14.74 -5.22
C LYS A 222 -17.77 -16.00 -5.57
N SER A 223 -17.58 -17.10 -4.83
CA SER A 223 -18.30 -18.35 -5.07
C SER A 223 -19.75 -18.37 -4.53
N GLU A 224 -20.11 -17.43 -3.65
CA GLU A 224 -21.44 -17.38 -3.00
C GLU A 224 -22.38 -16.34 -3.62
N VAL A 225 -21.85 -15.29 -4.27
CA VAL A 225 -22.66 -14.21 -4.85
C VAL A 225 -23.40 -14.65 -6.12
N PRO A 226 -24.60 -14.10 -6.40
CA PRO A 226 -25.40 -14.49 -7.55
C PRO A 226 -25.01 -13.82 -8.88
N PHE A 227 -23.84 -13.19 -8.96
CA PHE A 227 -23.36 -12.45 -10.13
C PHE A 227 -21.85 -12.59 -10.27
N ASP A 228 -21.34 -12.39 -11.49
CA ASP A 228 -19.91 -12.34 -11.73
C ASP A 228 -19.32 -11.05 -11.15
N ILE A 229 -18.28 -11.19 -10.32
CA ILE A 229 -17.48 -10.06 -9.87
C ILE A 229 -16.60 -9.60 -11.03
N LYS A 230 -16.90 -8.41 -11.55
CA LYS A 230 -16.18 -7.73 -12.64
C LYS A 230 -15.12 -6.78 -12.12
N GLY A 231 -15.34 -6.18 -10.96
CA GLY A 231 -14.36 -5.28 -10.36
C GLY A 231 -14.50 -5.14 -8.85
N LEU A 232 -13.37 -4.86 -8.22
CA LEU A 232 -13.22 -4.62 -6.79
C LEU A 232 -12.57 -3.25 -6.61
N ASP A 233 -13.07 -2.49 -5.65
CA ASP A 233 -12.42 -1.27 -5.20
C ASP A 233 -12.27 -1.27 -3.69
N SER A 234 -11.09 -0.90 -3.22
CA SER A 234 -10.80 -0.77 -1.80
C SER A 234 -10.22 0.59 -1.47
N ASP A 235 -10.07 0.85 -0.18
CA ASP A 235 -9.15 1.90 0.25
C ASP A 235 -7.68 1.54 -0.06
N SER A 236 -6.77 2.45 0.31
CA SER A 236 -5.33 2.22 0.16
C SER A 236 -4.70 1.47 1.34
N GLY A 237 -5.48 0.70 2.09
CA GLY A 237 -5.05 -0.13 3.21
C GLY A 237 -4.09 -1.24 2.80
N GLY A 238 -3.12 -1.56 3.66
CA GLY A 238 -2.09 -2.57 3.36
C GLY A 238 -2.65 -3.98 3.16
N GLU A 239 -3.81 -4.29 3.74
CA GLU A 239 -4.55 -5.54 3.59
C GLU A 239 -5.05 -5.79 2.15
N PHE A 240 -5.22 -4.73 1.37
CA PHE A 240 -5.68 -4.80 -0.01
C PHE A 240 -4.55 -4.48 -1.00
N ILE A 241 -3.65 -3.57 -0.63
CA ILE A 241 -2.52 -3.13 -1.47
C ILE A 241 -1.34 -4.11 -1.33
N ASN A 242 -1.53 -5.33 -1.84
CA ASN A 242 -0.51 -6.39 -1.84
C ASN A 242 -0.56 -7.26 -3.12
N TRP A 243 0.54 -7.99 -3.38
CA TRP A 243 0.68 -8.79 -4.59
C TRP A 243 -0.28 -9.99 -4.62
N HIS A 244 -0.73 -10.49 -3.48
CA HIS A 244 -1.70 -11.59 -3.44
C HIS A 244 -3.03 -11.15 -4.05
N MET A 245 -3.55 -9.99 -3.65
CA MET A 245 -4.79 -9.43 -4.16
C MET A 245 -4.67 -9.05 -5.64
N VAL A 246 -3.58 -8.40 -6.05
CA VAL A 246 -3.36 -8.03 -7.46
C VAL A 246 -3.29 -9.28 -8.35
N ASN A 247 -2.46 -10.27 -7.98
CA ASN A 247 -2.35 -11.50 -8.75
C ASN A 247 -3.66 -12.29 -8.77
N TYR A 248 -4.42 -12.29 -7.67
CA TYR A 248 -5.74 -12.90 -7.62
C TYR A 248 -6.70 -12.23 -8.60
N CYS A 249 -6.76 -10.89 -8.60
CA CYS A 249 -7.62 -10.13 -9.50
C CYS A 249 -7.23 -10.35 -10.96
N ASP A 250 -5.93 -10.29 -11.30
CA ASP A 250 -5.43 -10.53 -12.66
C ASP A 250 -5.79 -11.93 -13.17
N ARG A 251 -5.56 -12.97 -12.36
CA ARG A 251 -5.89 -14.36 -12.69
C ARG A 251 -7.39 -14.57 -12.92
N ASN A 252 -8.21 -13.88 -12.13
CA ASN A 252 -9.66 -13.97 -12.19
C ASN A 252 -10.29 -12.96 -13.15
N LYS A 253 -9.49 -12.15 -13.85
CA LYS A 253 -9.93 -11.07 -14.75
C LYS A 253 -10.87 -10.07 -14.06
N ILE A 254 -10.59 -9.77 -12.80
CA ILE A 254 -11.31 -8.80 -11.98
C ILE A 254 -10.56 -7.48 -12.05
N PHE A 255 -11.25 -6.40 -12.40
CA PHE A 255 -10.66 -5.07 -12.40
C PHE A 255 -10.49 -4.55 -10.97
N PHE A 256 -9.24 -4.34 -10.54
CA PHE A 256 -8.94 -3.88 -9.18
C PHE A 256 -8.53 -2.42 -9.17
N THR A 257 -9.24 -1.60 -8.41
CA THR A 257 -8.94 -0.18 -8.20
C THR A 257 -8.81 0.18 -6.74
N ARG A 258 -8.30 1.38 -6.48
CA ARG A 258 -8.29 1.96 -5.14
C ARG A 258 -8.82 3.39 -5.12
N SER A 259 -9.36 3.79 -3.98
CA SER A 259 -9.80 5.15 -3.75
C SER A 259 -8.64 6.16 -3.71
N ARG A 260 -8.97 7.44 -3.93
CA ARG A 260 -7.99 8.53 -3.84
C ARG A 260 -7.57 8.75 -2.38
N PRO A 261 -6.29 9.07 -2.13
CA PRO A 261 -5.85 9.49 -0.81
C PRO A 261 -6.71 10.64 -0.27
N ASP A 262 -7.11 10.55 1.00
CA ASP A 262 -7.86 11.57 1.75
C ASP A 262 -9.23 11.95 1.16
N ARG A 263 -9.85 11.06 0.36
CA ARG A 263 -11.20 11.25 -0.20
C ARG A 263 -12.19 10.23 0.38
N LYS A 264 -12.71 10.53 1.57
CA LYS A 264 -13.68 9.67 2.29
C LYS A 264 -14.91 9.29 1.45
N ASN A 265 -15.40 10.20 0.61
CA ASN A 265 -16.60 9.95 -0.20
C ASN A 265 -16.40 8.92 -1.32
N ASP A 266 -15.17 8.48 -1.61
CA ASP A 266 -14.90 7.53 -2.67
C ASP A 266 -15.43 6.13 -2.30
N ASN A 267 -15.46 5.76 -1.01
CA ASN A 267 -15.88 4.43 -0.53
C ASN A 267 -17.26 4.46 0.17
N ALA A 268 -18.12 5.37 -0.26
CA ALA A 268 -19.34 5.70 0.47
C ALA A 268 -20.34 4.53 0.59
N TYR A 269 -20.34 3.57 -0.35
CA TYR A 269 -21.29 2.45 -0.31
C TYR A 269 -20.90 1.46 0.78
N VAL A 270 -19.61 1.08 0.85
CA VAL A 270 -19.13 0.18 1.90
C VAL A 270 -19.08 0.86 3.27
N GLU A 271 -18.71 2.13 3.37
CA GLU A 271 -18.68 2.85 4.65
C GLU A 271 -20.06 2.88 5.35
N GLN A 272 -21.14 3.09 4.57
CA GLN A 272 -22.50 3.04 5.10
C GLN A 272 -22.87 1.63 5.61
N LYS A 273 -22.38 0.60 4.92
CA LYS A 273 -22.70 -0.79 5.20
C LYS A 273 -21.90 -1.33 6.39
N ASN A 274 -20.66 -0.90 6.57
CA ASN A 274 -19.88 -1.16 7.78
C ASN A 274 -20.66 -0.85 9.06
N TYR A 275 -21.32 0.30 9.12
CA TYR A 275 -22.15 0.64 10.28
C TYR A 275 -23.36 -0.30 10.40
N THR A 276 -24.13 -0.42 9.32
CA THR A 276 -25.45 -1.06 9.34
C THR A 276 -25.43 -2.60 9.30
N HIS A 277 -24.35 -3.21 8.83
CA HIS A 277 -24.22 -4.66 8.60
C HIS A 277 -23.17 -5.30 9.51
N ILE A 278 -22.33 -4.49 10.17
CA ILE A 278 -21.34 -4.99 11.14
C ILE A 278 -21.55 -4.31 12.51
N ARG A 279 -21.36 -2.99 12.61
CA ARG A 279 -21.35 -2.29 13.91
C ARG A 279 -22.68 -2.35 14.65
N GLN A 280 -23.82 -2.25 13.96
CA GLN A 280 -25.13 -2.36 14.61
C GLN A 280 -25.35 -3.74 15.27
N TRP A 281 -24.79 -4.81 14.70
CA TRP A 281 -24.98 -6.17 15.19
C TRP A 281 -23.94 -6.55 16.23
N LEU A 282 -22.66 -6.35 15.93
CA LEU A 282 -21.54 -6.78 16.78
C LEU A 282 -21.03 -5.70 17.73
N GLY A 283 -21.34 -4.43 17.46
CA GLY A 283 -20.85 -3.30 18.25
C GLY A 283 -19.38 -2.99 17.97
N TYR A 284 -18.71 -2.46 18.99
CA TYR A 284 -17.30 -2.04 18.95
C TYR A 284 -16.41 -2.93 19.81
N GLY A 285 -16.90 -4.10 20.22
CA GLY A 285 -16.17 -5.02 21.09
C GLY A 285 -14.88 -5.58 20.49
N ARG A 286 -14.01 -6.11 21.36
CA ARG A 286 -12.83 -6.87 20.95
C ARG A 286 -13.22 -8.32 20.66
N TYR A 287 -12.85 -8.81 19.49
CA TYR A 287 -12.96 -10.23 19.11
C TYR A 287 -11.61 -10.73 18.60
N ASP A 288 -11.10 -11.82 19.17
CA ASP A 288 -9.72 -12.28 18.92
C ASP A 288 -9.51 -13.78 19.16
N THR A 289 -10.58 -14.57 19.34
CA THR A 289 -10.47 -16.04 19.44
C THR A 289 -11.02 -16.76 18.21
N ILE A 290 -10.54 -17.98 17.96
CA ILE A 290 -10.99 -18.80 16.83
C ILE A 290 -12.47 -19.20 16.99
N GLU A 291 -12.94 -19.40 18.22
CA GLU A 291 -14.33 -19.70 18.53
C GLU A 291 -15.23 -18.52 18.17
N GLN A 292 -14.81 -17.29 18.52
CA GLN A 292 -15.51 -16.07 18.13
C GLN A 292 -15.54 -15.91 16.61
N LEU A 293 -14.41 -16.17 15.93
CA LEU A 293 -14.33 -16.14 14.47
C LEU A 293 -15.37 -17.08 13.83
N LYS A 294 -15.46 -18.33 14.33
CA LYS A 294 -16.43 -19.32 13.87
C LYS A 294 -17.87 -18.88 14.13
N LEU A 295 -18.16 -18.34 15.30
CA LEU A 295 -19.51 -17.84 15.64
C LEU A 295 -19.92 -16.65 14.76
N ILE A 296 -19.01 -15.70 14.53
CA ILE A 296 -19.26 -14.53 13.68
C ILE A 296 -19.46 -14.97 12.23
N ASN A 297 -18.60 -15.83 11.68
CA ASN A 297 -18.78 -16.34 10.32
C ASN A 297 -20.05 -17.19 10.17
N GLY A 298 -20.42 -17.96 11.20
CA GLY A 298 -21.69 -18.66 11.22
C GLY A 298 -22.90 -17.72 11.22
N LEU A 299 -22.82 -16.56 11.89
CA LEU A 299 -23.85 -15.52 11.84
C LEU A 299 -23.92 -14.85 10.46
N TYR A 300 -22.77 -14.52 9.87
CA TYR A 300 -22.71 -13.88 8.56
C TYR A 300 -23.25 -14.77 7.44
N ARG A 301 -22.76 -16.01 7.35
CA ARG A 301 -23.05 -16.92 6.22
C ARG A 301 -24.47 -17.50 6.25
N HIS A 302 -25.05 -17.71 7.42
CA HIS A 302 -26.33 -18.42 7.51
C HIS A 302 -27.52 -17.48 7.69
N GLU A 303 -27.38 -16.41 8.49
CA GLU A 303 -28.53 -15.56 8.79
C GLU A 303 -28.39 -14.14 8.24
N LEU A 304 -27.29 -13.43 8.54
CA LEU A 304 -27.20 -12.00 8.22
C LEU A 304 -27.17 -11.75 6.71
N ARG A 305 -26.45 -12.54 5.90
CA ARG A 305 -26.49 -12.38 4.44
C ARG A 305 -27.90 -12.56 3.88
N LEU A 306 -28.64 -13.57 4.37
CA LEU A 306 -30.00 -13.84 3.93
C LEU A 306 -30.95 -12.72 4.37
N PHE A 307 -30.88 -12.31 5.63
CA PHE A 307 -31.73 -11.26 6.17
C PHE A 307 -31.49 -9.91 5.49
N ASN A 308 -30.24 -9.49 5.37
CA ASN A 308 -29.88 -8.19 4.79
C ASN A 308 -30.17 -8.12 3.29
N ASN A 309 -29.90 -9.18 2.53
CA ASN A 309 -30.05 -9.14 1.08
C ASN A 309 -31.49 -9.41 0.61
N PHE A 310 -32.25 -10.27 1.30
CA PHE A 310 -33.60 -10.64 0.87
C PHE A 310 -34.71 -9.80 1.48
N PHE A 311 -34.53 -9.33 2.73
CA PHE A 311 -35.62 -8.71 3.50
C PHE A 311 -35.37 -7.26 3.91
N ARG A 312 -34.12 -6.81 4.03
CA ARG A 312 -33.84 -5.43 4.43
C ARG A 312 -33.89 -4.48 3.22
N PRO A 313 -34.83 -3.51 3.19
CA PRO A 313 -34.92 -2.57 2.08
C PRO A 313 -33.79 -1.55 2.12
N VAL A 314 -33.30 -1.17 0.95
CA VAL A 314 -32.27 -0.13 0.77
C VAL A 314 -32.75 0.93 -0.23
N MET A 315 -32.40 2.18 0.06
CA MET A 315 -32.60 3.31 -0.83
C MET A 315 -31.27 3.70 -1.46
N LYS A 316 -31.32 4.14 -2.72
CA LYS A 316 -30.18 4.68 -3.45
C LYS A 316 -30.42 6.14 -3.79
N ILE A 317 -29.34 6.90 -3.81
CA ILE A 317 -29.38 8.32 -4.18
C ILE A 317 -29.50 8.39 -5.70
N GLU A 318 -30.59 8.95 -6.21
CA GLU A 318 -30.79 9.22 -7.64
C GLU A 318 -30.11 10.52 -8.06
N SER A 319 -30.25 11.57 -7.24
CA SER A 319 -29.66 12.86 -7.53
C SER A 319 -29.30 13.63 -6.26
N LYS A 320 -28.35 14.54 -6.41
CA LYS A 320 -27.91 15.48 -5.38
C LYS A 320 -28.06 16.88 -5.96
N GLU A 321 -28.84 17.71 -5.30
CA GLU A 321 -29.03 19.11 -5.67
C GLU A 321 -28.35 20.00 -4.62
N LYS A 322 -27.51 20.94 -5.06
CA LYS A 322 -26.94 21.97 -4.17
C LYS A 322 -27.88 23.16 -4.14
N ILE A 323 -28.48 23.41 -2.99
CA ILE A 323 -29.28 24.60 -2.70
C ILE A 323 -28.34 25.61 -2.02
N ASN A 324 -28.26 26.82 -2.58
CA ASN A 324 -27.48 27.95 -2.05
C ASN A 324 -26.01 27.62 -1.70
N ASN A 325 -25.33 26.83 -2.56
CA ASN A 325 -23.93 26.42 -2.42
C ASN A 325 -23.55 25.70 -1.10
N SER A 326 -24.53 25.31 -0.28
CA SER A 326 -24.27 24.83 1.09
C SER A 326 -25.13 23.63 1.49
N ILE A 327 -26.40 23.57 1.05
CA ILE A 327 -27.31 22.48 1.42
C ILE A 327 -27.38 21.47 0.28
N CYS A 328 -27.00 20.22 0.54
CA CYS A 328 -27.13 19.12 -0.43
C CYS A 328 -28.44 18.37 -0.19
N ARG A 329 -29.46 18.65 -1.01
CA ARG A 329 -30.71 17.88 -1.00
C ARG A 329 -30.49 16.60 -1.81
N LYS A 330 -30.72 15.46 -1.18
CA LYS A 330 -30.60 14.14 -1.83
C LYS A 330 -32.00 13.66 -2.21
N LYS A 331 -32.20 13.31 -3.47
CA LYS A 331 -33.37 12.57 -3.93
C LYS A 331 -33.03 11.08 -3.92
N TYR A 332 -33.88 10.28 -3.30
CA TYR A 332 -33.73 8.83 -3.21
C TYR A 332 -34.75 8.13 -4.09
N ASP A 333 -34.40 6.94 -4.55
CA ASP A 333 -35.31 6.06 -5.25
C ASP A 333 -36.31 5.38 -4.30
N THR A 334 -37.24 4.60 -4.88
CA THR A 334 -38.12 3.74 -4.10
C THR A 334 -37.32 2.63 -3.42
N ALA A 335 -37.52 2.46 -2.12
CA ALA A 335 -36.83 1.45 -1.33
C ALA A 335 -37.11 0.03 -1.86
N LYS A 336 -36.05 -0.71 -2.17
CA LYS A 336 -36.10 -2.10 -2.63
C LYS A 336 -35.02 -2.92 -1.92
N THR A 337 -35.27 -4.19 -1.67
CA THR A 337 -34.22 -5.10 -1.16
C THR A 337 -33.20 -5.37 -2.26
N PRO A 338 -31.93 -5.69 -1.92
CA PRO A 338 -30.93 -6.10 -2.91
C PRO A 338 -31.44 -7.24 -3.80
N TYR A 339 -32.07 -8.25 -3.22
CA TYR A 339 -32.74 -9.34 -3.94
C TYR A 339 -33.73 -8.84 -5.00
N ARG A 340 -34.66 -7.93 -4.65
CA ARG A 340 -35.62 -7.38 -5.62
C ARG A 340 -34.93 -6.62 -6.75
N ARG A 341 -33.86 -5.87 -6.45
CA ARG A 341 -33.07 -5.18 -7.49
C ARG A 341 -32.38 -6.17 -8.42
N LEU A 342 -31.94 -7.33 -7.94
CA LEU A 342 -31.38 -8.39 -8.78
C LEU A 342 -32.43 -9.03 -9.69
N LEU A 343 -33.67 -9.20 -9.22
CA LEU A 343 -34.76 -9.68 -10.07
C LEU A 343 -35.11 -8.71 -11.20
N ASP A 344 -35.12 -7.40 -10.89
CA ASP A 344 -35.34 -6.33 -11.85
C ASP A 344 -34.15 -6.14 -12.82
N CYS A 345 -32.99 -6.74 -12.52
CA CYS A 345 -31.78 -6.56 -13.31
C CYS A 345 -31.84 -7.39 -14.61
N PRO A 346 -31.66 -6.78 -15.80
CA PRO A 346 -31.58 -7.51 -17.05
C PRO A 346 -30.25 -8.26 -17.23
N GLN A 347 -29.22 -7.92 -16.44
CA GLN A 347 -27.89 -8.55 -16.52
C GLN A 347 -27.80 -9.87 -15.76
N ILE A 348 -28.84 -10.26 -15.02
CA ILE A 348 -28.91 -11.54 -14.30
C ILE A 348 -29.74 -12.53 -15.09
N SER A 349 -29.24 -13.76 -15.22
CA SER A 349 -29.93 -14.81 -15.96
C SER A 349 -31.23 -15.22 -15.27
N GLU A 350 -32.24 -15.60 -16.06
CA GLU A 350 -33.52 -16.07 -15.54
C GLU A 350 -33.38 -17.32 -14.66
N ALA A 351 -32.40 -18.19 -14.96
CA ALA A 351 -32.07 -19.33 -14.10
C ALA A 351 -31.65 -18.88 -12.69
N LYS A 352 -30.75 -17.87 -12.60
CA LYS A 352 -30.30 -17.33 -11.32
C LYS A 352 -31.41 -16.61 -10.57
N LYS A 353 -32.31 -15.90 -11.28
CA LYS A 353 -33.50 -15.28 -10.68
C LYS A 353 -34.41 -16.33 -10.03
N ARG A 354 -34.64 -17.46 -10.71
CA ARG A 354 -35.43 -18.59 -10.15
C ARG A 354 -34.77 -19.19 -8.92
N GLU A 355 -33.44 -19.38 -8.93
CA GLU A 355 -32.70 -19.85 -7.75
C GLU A 355 -32.88 -18.90 -6.56
N LEU A 356 -32.70 -17.60 -6.78
CA LEU A 356 -32.91 -16.57 -5.76
C LEU A 356 -34.35 -16.55 -5.26
N GLN A 357 -35.33 -16.73 -6.15
CA GLN A 357 -36.74 -16.80 -5.78
C GLN A 357 -37.06 -18.04 -4.94
N ALA A 358 -36.49 -19.20 -5.28
CA ALA A 358 -36.63 -20.41 -4.47
C ALA A 358 -36.04 -20.23 -3.07
N ILE A 359 -34.87 -19.59 -2.96
CA ILE A 359 -34.29 -19.21 -1.66
C ILE A 359 -35.23 -18.26 -0.92
N TYR A 360 -35.72 -17.20 -1.58
CA TYR A 360 -36.62 -16.24 -0.93
C TYR A 360 -37.87 -16.91 -0.34
N LEU A 361 -38.50 -17.82 -1.08
CA LEU A 361 -39.70 -18.52 -0.66
C LEU A 361 -39.46 -19.55 0.46
N SER A 362 -38.24 -20.06 0.61
CA SER A 362 -37.91 -20.99 1.71
C SER A 362 -37.60 -20.29 3.03
N LEU A 363 -37.43 -18.96 3.03
CA LEU A 363 -36.99 -18.20 4.18
C LEU A 363 -38.15 -17.60 4.96
N ASN A 364 -38.10 -17.74 6.28
CA ASN A 364 -38.99 -17.04 7.20
C ASN A 364 -38.23 -15.86 7.86
N PRO A 365 -38.57 -14.60 7.56
CA PRO A 365 -37.84 -13.44 8.06
C PRO A 365 -37.92 -13.28 9.59
N ALA A 366 -39.03 -13.67 10.22
CA ALA A 366 -39.18 -13.58 11.67
C ALA A 366 -38.31 -14.63 12.38
N GLU A 367 -38.22 -15.83 11.83
CA GLU A 367 -37.36 -16.89 12.34
C GLU A 367 -35.88 -16.53 12.17
N LEU A 368 -35.48 -16.03 10.99
CA LEU A 368 -34.14 -15.50 10.76
C LEU A 368 -33.77 -14.43 11.79
N LYS A 369 -34.68 -13.49 12.07
CA LYS A 369 -34.42 -12.43 13.06
C LYS A 369 -34.22 -12.99 14.47
N ARG A 370 -35.04 -13.97 14.88
CA ARG A 370 -34.87 -14.66 16.18
C ARG A 370 -33.52 -15.36 16.27
N GLN A 371 -33.10 -16.06 15.22
CA GLN A 371 -31.82 -16.74 15.17
C GLN A 371 -30.64 -15.76 15.22
N ILE A 372 -30.73 -14.63 14.50
CA ILE A 372 -29.77 -13.53 14.56
C ILE A 372 -29.62 -13.03 16.00
N ASP A 373 -30.73 -12.70 16.66
CA ASP A 373 -30.70 -12.16 18.02
C ASP A 373 -30.11 -13.16 19.03
N GLN A 374 -30.44 -14.44 18.89
CA GLN A 374 -29.86 -15.51 19.71
C GLN A 374 -28.34 -15.64 19.49
N LYS A 375 -27.87 -15.65 18.23
CA LYS A 375 -26.44 -15.75 17.92
C LYS A 375 -25.67 -14.52 18.39
N ILE A 376 -26.22 -13.33 18.20
CA ILE A 376 -25.61 -12.08 18.71
C ILE A 376 -25.51 -12.11 20.23
N LYS A 377 -26.57 -12.55 20.93
CA LYS A 377 -26.54 -12.71 22.39
C LYS A 377 -25.43 -13.67 22.82
N LYS A 378 -25.26 -14.80 22.13
CA LYS A 378 -24.16 -15.75 22.38
C LYS A 378 -22.80 -15.10 22.15
N ILE A 379 -22.58 -14.42 21.03
CA ILE A 379 -21.31 -13.73 20.70
C ILE A 379 -20.96 -12.69 21.78
N ARG A 380 -21.94 -11.89 22.23
CA ARG A 380 -21.74 -10.89 23.29
C ARG A 380 -21.48 -11.51 24.66
N GLN A 381 -22.15 -12.60 25.02
CA GLN A 381 -21.88 -13.32 26.28
C GLN A 381 -20.45 -13.86 26.35
N TRP A 382 -19.92 -14.35 25.24
CA TRP A 382 -18.52 -14.77 25.15
C TRP A 382 -17.54 -13.62 25.40
N GLN A 383 -17.88 -12.41 24.93
CA GLN A 383 -17.10 -11.20 25.18
C GLN A 383 -17.08 -10.84 26.68
N SER A 384 -18.24 -10.86 27.36
CA SER A 384 -18.33 -10.54 28.80
C SER A 384 -17.59 -11.55 29.68
N LYS A 385 -17.63 -12.85 29.32
CA LYS A 385 -16.86 -13.87 30.05
C LYS A 385 -15.35 -13.63 29.97
N LYS A 386 -14.84 -13.18 28.83
CA LYS A 386 -13.42 -12.85 28.67
C LYS A 386 -12.98 -11.69 29.56
N LEU A 387 -13.78 -10.62 29.62
CA LEU A 387 -13.54 -9.46 30.51
C LEU A 387 -13.46 -9.90 31.98
N ASN A 388 -14.38 -10.75 32.43
CA ASN A 388 -14.40 -11.23 33.82
C ASN A 388 -13.23 -12.16 34.16
N VAL A 389 -12.69 -12.91 33.20
CA VAL A 389 -11.48 -13.74 33.39
C VAL A 389 -10.22 -12.86 33.44
N SER A 390 -10.16 -11.76 32.67
CA SER A 390 -9.04 -10.81 32.71
C SER A 390 -9.02 -9.89 33.94
N THR A 391 -10.17 -9.65 34.58
CA THR A 391 -10.28 -8.89 35.84
C THR A 391 -10.27 -9.78 37.09
N GLY A 392 -9.77 -11.01 36.97
CA GLY A 392 -9.56 -11.95 38.08
C GLY A 392 -8.44 -11.55 39.04
N GLY A 393 -8.51 -10.31 39.56
CA GLY A 393 -7.62 -9.74 40.55
C GLY A 393 -8.24 -8.47 41.12
N VAL A 394 -8.75 -8.59 42.34
CA VAL A 394 -9.33 -7.54 43.20
C VAL A 394 -10.78 -7.14 42.89
N TRP A 395 -11.69 -7.75 43.66
CA TRP A 395 -13.00 -7.19 43.92
C TRP A 395 -12.87 -6.02 44.90
N VAL A 396 -13.12 -4.78 44.46
CA VAL A 396 -13.52 -3.72 45.37
C VAL A 396 -15.04 -3.60 45.26
N ARG A 397 -15.75 -4.04 46.31
CA ARG A 397 -17.13 -3.63 46.54
C ARG A 397 -17.11 -2.13 46.76
N LEU A 398 -17.66 -1.36 45.83
CA LEU A 398 -18.16 -0.03 46.19
C LEU A 398 -19.59 -0.25 46.69
N LEU A 399 -19.72 -0.02 47.99
CA LEU A 399 -20.97 0.01 48.74
C LEU A 399 -21.89 1.07 48.16
N ASP A 400 -23.19 0.77 48.29
CA ASP A 400 -24.31 1.67 48.08
C ASP A 400 -24.14 2.97 48.90
N ASP A 401 -24.43 4.10 48.26
CA ASP A 401 -25.08 5.30 48.84
C ASP A 401 -25.85 6.03 47.72
#